data_AF-A0A8B9LNL6-F1
#
_entry.id   AF-A0A8B9LNL6-F1
#
_cell.length_a   1.000
_cell.length_b   1.000
_cell.length_c   1.000
_cell.angle_alpha   90.00
_cell.angle_beta   90.00
_cell.angle_gamma   90.00
#
_symmetry.space_group_name_H-M   'P 1'
#
loop_
_entity.id
_entity.type
_entity.pdbx_description
1 polymer ?
#
loop_
_entity_poly.entity_id
_entity_poly.type
_entity_poly.pdbx_seq_one_letter_code
_entity_poly.pdbx_strand_id
1 'polypeptide(L)'
;MRAAFEAEAKQTNRARLLMSAAVSSGRGTVETAYQIPQLGQSLDMINVMTYDMHGSWDPFTGECSPLYRDSFDSGSYIYFNVDYAMNYWKNNGAPAEKLLVGFPTYGNTFTLTNPADHGIGAPISGAGTAGKYTQEAGELAYFEICTFLKDGATEVWNTQQDVPYAYNGNQWVGYDNVKSFGIKAQWLMKNNFGGAMVWTIDMDDFLGTFCNQGKYPLINVLHSALNLDQQACKPPATPLPPIPGLTSTTPSASGGSSSGGSSSGGSSSGGSSSGGSSSGTSGMNSSYCVGKSNGMYPYSANPNKFYECDAGKTYFQSCASGLVFDTSCSCCNWS
;
A
#
# COMPACT_ATOMS: atom_id res chain seq x y z
N MET A 1 22.01 6.57 0.73
CA MET A 1 20.81 7.11 1.42
C MET A 1 20.87 6.86 2.93
N ARG A 2 20.87 5.60 3.40
CA ARG A 2 20.96 5.24 4.83
C ARG A 2 21.97 6.06 5.66
N ALA A 3 23.23 6.13 5.22
CA ALA A 3 24.27 6.91 5.90
C ALA A 3 23.96 8.41 6.01
N ALA A 4 23.26 8.99 5.03
CA ALA A 4 22.85 10.39 5.07
C ALA A 4 21.72 10.62 6.09
N PHE A 5 20.77 9.69 6.20
CA PHE A 5 19.74 9.75 7.24
C PHE A 5 20.35 9.61 8.64
N GLU A 6 21.36 8.74 8.81
CA GLU A 6 22.10 8.62 10.07
C GLU A 6 22.91 9.88 10.42
N ALA A 7 23.49 10.54 9.42
CA ALA A 7 24.21 11.80 9.61
C ALA A 7 23.25 12.95 9.98
N GLU A 8 22.11 13.06 9.29
CA GLU A 8 21.08 14.08 9.56
C GLU A 8 20.54 13.92 10.98
N ALA A 9 20.18 12.71 11.40
CA ALA A 9 19.67 12.44 12.75
C ALA A 9 20.64 12.89 13.85
N LYS A 10 21.95 12.66 13.66
CA LYS A 10 23.01 13.10 14.58
C LYS A 10 23.15 14.62 14.58
N GLN A 11 23.03 15.27 13.42
CA GLN A 11 23.19 16.71 13.28
C GLN A 11 22.00 17.47 13.88
N THR A 12 20.78 16.98 13.70
CA THR A 12 19.54 17.66 14.12
C THR A 12 19.06 17.20 15.50
N ASN A 13 19.66 16.15 16.07
CA ASN A 13 19.22 15.49 17.30
C ASN A 13 17.74 15.05 17.22
N ARG A 14 17.33 14.56 16.06
CA ARG A 14 15.99 14.02 15.79
C ARG A 14 16.06 12.52 15.54
N ALA A 15 14.91 11.84 15.62
CA ALA A 15 14.82 10.46 15.19
C ALA A 15 15.18 10.34 13.70
N ARG A 16 15.95 9.32 13.36
CA ARG A 16 16.35 9.06 11.97
C ARG A 16 15.12 8.78 11.10
N LEU A 17 15.11 9.38 9.91
CA LEU A 17 14.13 9.03 8.87
C LEU A 17 14.17 7.53 8.56
N LEU A 18 12.99 6.91 8.49
CA LEU A 18 12.85 5.51 8.08
C LEU A 18 13.17 5.37 6.59
N MET A 19 13.80 4.26 6.23
CA MET A 19 14.09 3.89 4.84
C MET A 19 13.40 2.57 4.52
N SER A 20 12.47 2.59 3.57
CA SER A 20 11.78 1.39 3.09
C SER A 20 11.80 1.34 1.56
N ALA A 21 11.42 0.19 1.01
CA ALA A 21 11.23 0.01 -0.43
C ALA A 21 10.05 -0.93 -0.69
N ALA A 22 9.30 -0.68 -1.76
CA ALA A 22 8.43 -1.66 -2.37
C ALA A 22 9.26 -2.50 -3.35
N VAL A 23 9.21 -3.82 -3.21
CA VAL A 23 10.07 -4.75 -3.96
C VAL A 23 9.25 -5.85 -4.62
N SER A 24 9.75 -6.38 -5.73
CA SER A 24 9.05 -7.42 -6.50
C SER A 24 8.97 -8.75 -5.73
N SER A 25 7.87 -9.45 -5.92
CA SER A 25 7.66 -10.84 -5.51
C SER A 25 8.11 -11.85 -6.59
N GLY A 26 8.28 -11.42 -7.84
CA GLY A 26 8.60 -12.26 -8.98
C GLY A 26 10.06 -12.71 -8.99
N ARG A 27 10.30 -14.01 -8.89
CA ARG A 27 11.64 -14.62 -8.79
C ARG A 27 12.64 -14.11 -9.84
N GLY A 28 12.23 -14.02 -11.11
CA GLY A 28 13.13 -13.58 -12.19
C GLY A 28 13.65 -12.15 -12.00
N THR A 29 12.79 -11.25 -11.53
CA THR A 29 13.20 -9.88 -11.15
C THR A 29 14.08 -9.90 -9.91
N VAL A 30 13.69 -10.69 -8.90
CA VAL A 30 14.40 -10.74 -7.62
C VAL A 30 15.85 -11.20 -7.79
N GLU A 31 16.08 -12.24 -8.59
CA GLU A 31 17.41 -12.82 -8.84
C GLU A 31 18.37 -11.88 -9.56
N THR A 32 17.84 -10.95 -10.36
CA THR A 32 18.64 -10.10 -11.25
C THR A 32 18.78 -8.67 -10.74
N ALA A 33 17.83 -8.18 -9.95
CA ALA A 33 17.77 -6.78 -9.54
C ALA A 33 18.12 -6.52 -8.07
N TYR A 34 18.01 -7.52 -7.17
CA TYR A 34 18.09 -7.28 -5.73
C TYR A 34 19.22 -8.04 -5.04
N GLN A 35 20.11 -7.28 -4.41
CA GLN A 35 21.09 -7.79 -3.46
C GLN A 35 20.42 -7.95 -2.08
N ILE A 36 19.64 -9.01 -1.92
CA ILE A 36 18.74 -9.22 -0.77
C ILE A 36 19.41 -9.01 0.60
N PRO A 37 20.61 -9.59 0.89
CA PRO A 37 21.25 -9.39 2.18
C PRO A 37 21.60 -7.91 2.46
N GLN A 38 22.08 -7.18 1.45
CA GLN A 38 22.46 -5.78 1.54
C GLN A 38 21.24 -4.88 1.73
N LEU A 39 20.12 -5.21 1.08
CA LEU A 39 18.83 -4.55 1.31
C LEU A 39 18.33 -4.80 2.74
N GLY A 40 18.41 -6.04 3.23
CA GLY A 40 18.05 -6.41 4.60
C GLY A 40 18.86 -5.67 5.68
N GLN A 41 20.11 -5.33 5.40
CA GLN A 41 20.96 -4.51 6.28
C GLN A 41 20.56 -3.03 6.26
N SER A 42 20.21 -2.50 5.08
CA SER A 42 20.06 -1.06 4.86
C SER A 42 18.64 -0.55 5.16
N LEU A 43 17.62 -1.32 4.81
CA LEU A 43 16.21 -0.95 4.93
C LEU A 43 15.69 -1.23 6.34
N ASP A 44 14.76 -0.40 6.79
CA ASP A 44 14.01 -0.60 8.04
C ASP A 44 12.79 -1.48 7.81
N MET A 45 12.16 -1.38 6.63
CA MET A 45 11.02 -2.19 6.19
C MET A 45 11.14 -2.52 4.70
N ILE A 46 10.76 -3.73 4.32
CA ILE A 46 10.77 -4.24 2.94
C ILE A 46 9.33 -4.64 2.60
N ASN A 47 8.66 -3.82 1.81
CA ASN A 47 7.29 -4.07 1.38
C ASN A 47 7.31 -4.97 0.14
N VAL A 48 7.10 -6.28 0.31
CA VAL A 48 7.08 -7.20 -0.82
C VAL A 48 5.71 -7.11 -1.49
N MET A 49 5.68 -6.76 -2.77
CA MET A 49 4.47 -6.63 -3.57
C MET A 49 3.94 -8.02 -3.96
N THR A 50 3.35 -8.74 -2.98
CA THR A 50 2.84 -10.11 -3.14
C THR A 50 1.45 -10.16 -3.75
N TYR A 51 1.25 -9.38 -4.81
CA TYR A 51 0.07 -9.26 -5.65
C TYR A 51 0.54 -9.10 -7.10
N ASP A 52 -0.39 -9.00 -8.05
CA ASP A 52 -0.11 -9.04 -9.51
C ASP A 52 0.61 -10.33 -9.93
N MET A 53 0.24 -11.44 -9.30
CA MET A 53 0.79 -12.76 -9.64
C MET A 53 0.25 -13.26 -10.99
N HIS A 54 -1.04 -13.01 -11.23
CA HIS A 54 -1.70 -13.22 -12.50
C HIS A 54 -2.52 -12.00 -12.88
N GLY A 55 -2.63 -11.75 -14.17
CA GLY A 55 -3.39 -10.63 -14.73
C GLY A 55 -3.59 -10.81 -16.23
N SER A 56 -4.20 -9.82 -16.89
CA SER A 56 -4.60 -9.91 -18.30
C SER A 56 -3.45 -10.05 -19.32
N TRP A 57 -2.19 -10.00 -18.85
CA TRP A 57 -0.99 -10.33 -19.62
C TRP A 57 -0.79 -11.85 -19.77
N ASP A 58 -1.44 -12.67 -18.94
CA ASP A 58 -1.45 -14.14 -19.07
C ASP A 58 -2.53 -14.60 -20.08
N PRO A 59 -2.39 -15.78 -20.71
CA PRO A 59 -3.38 -16.30 -21.65
C PRO A 59 -4.56 -17.02 -20.97
N PHE A 60 -4.62 -17.02 -19.64
CA PHE A 60 -5.61 -17.72 -18.83
C PHE A 60 -5.98 -16.94 -17.57
N THR A 61 -7.10 -17.29 -16.93
CA THR A 61 -7.48 -16.74 -15.62
C THR A 61 -6.56 -17.24 -14.52
N GLY A 62 -6.24 -16.35 -13.59
CA GLY A 62 -5.49 -16.68 -12.40
C GLY A 62 -5.73 -15.64 -11.30
N GLU A 63 -5.42 -16.01 -10.06
CA GLU A 63 -5.63 -15.16 -8.90
C GLU A 63 -4.62 -14.00 -8.83
N CYS A 64 -5.08 -12.82 -8.38
CA CYS A 64 -4.19 -11.66 -8.22
C CYS A 64 -3.11 -11.89 -7.15
N SER A 65 -3.47 -12.53 -6.03
CA SER A 65 -2.58 -12.77 -4.89
C SER A 65 -2.87 -14.14 -4.24
N PRO A 66 -2.63 -15.27 -4.91
CA PRO A 66 -2.86 -16.58 -4.32
C PRO A 66 -1.88 -16.83 -3.16
N LEU A 67 -2.36 -17.37 -2.03
CA LEU A 67 -1.49 -17.69 -0.89
C LEU A 67 -0.54 -18.84 -1.24
N TYR A 68 -1.06 -19.86 -1.91
CA TYR A 68 -0.33 -21.05 -2.34
C TYR A 68 -0.48 -21.27 -3.85
N ARG A 69 0.32 -22.18 -4.42
CA ARG A 69 0.19 -22.60 -5.82
C ARG A 69 -1.09 -23.42 -6.06
N ASP A 70 -1.67 -23.32 -7.24
CA ASP A 70 -2.69 -24.25 -7.73
C ASP A 70 -2.04 -25.48 -8.39
N SER A 71 -2.80 -26.57 -8.50
CA SER A 71 -2.48 -27.73 -9.33
C SER A 71 -2.31 -27.42 -10.83
N PHE A 72 -2.95 -26.36 -11.32
CA PHE A 72 -2.82 -25.88 -12.69
C PHE A 72 -1.44 -25.26 -12.97
N ASP A 73 -0.82 -24.68 -11.94
CA ASP A 73 0.43 -23.95 -12.10
C ASP A 73 1.57 -24.86 -12.56
N SER A 74 2.28 -24.39 -13.59
CA SER A 74 3.42 -25.10 -14.18
C SER A 74 4.50 -24.12 -14.62
N GLY A 75 5.70 -24.62 -14.91
CA GLY A 75 6.83 -23.78 -15.31
C GLY A 75 7.16 -22.73 -14.25
N SER A 76 7.25 -21.45 -14.64
CA SER A 76 7.52 -20.34 -13.72
C SER A 76 6.33 -19.99 -12.82
N TYR A 77 5.09 -20.30 -13.22
CA TYR A 77 3.89 -19.94 -12.48
C TYR A 77 3.81 -20.63 -11.11
N ILE A 78 4.51 -21.76 -10.92
CA ILE A 78 4.58 -22.44 -9.62
C ILE A 78 5.18 -21.57 -8.49
N TYR A 79 5.85 -20.48 -8.85
CA TYR A 79 6.46 -19.52 -7.94
C TYR A 79 5.58 -18.30 -7.67
N PHE A 80 4.45 -18.14 -8.37
CA PHE A 80 3.62 -16.94 -8.34
C PHE A 80 2.58 -17.03 -7.22
N ASN A 81 3.05 -17.12 -5.98
CA ASN A 81 2.21 -17.14 -4.79
C ASN A 81 2.92 -16.47 -3.60
N VAL A 82 2.11 -16.00 -2.64
CA VAL A 82 2.59 -15.27 -1.46
C VAL A 82 3.58 -16.12 -0.66
N ASP A 83 3.28 -17.41 -0.44
CA ASP A 83 4.13 -18.30 0.37
C ASP A 83 5.53 -18.45 -0.22
N TYR A 84 5.63 -18.73 -1.51
CA TYR A 84 6.91 -18.85 -2.19
C TYR A 84 7.68 -17.53 -2.19
N ALA A 85 7.05 -16.43 -2.60
CA ALA A 85 7.73 -15.14 -2.75
C ALA A 85 8.34 -14.67 -1.42
N MET A 86 7.58 -14.72 -0.34
CA MET A 86 8.03 -14.28 0.98
C MET A 86 9.11 -15.19 1.55
N ASN A 87 8.96 -16.50 1.42
CA ASN A 87 9.98 -17.46 1.87
C ASN A 87 11.25 -17.35 1.03
N TYR A 88 11.15 -17.00 -0.26
CA TYR A 88 12.31 -16.73 -1.10
C TYR A 88 13.12 -15.55 -0.56
N TRP A 89 12.48 -14.41 -0.29
CA TRP A 89 13.14 -13.23 0.30
C TRP A 89 13.82 -13.58 1.64
N LYS A 90 13.10 -14.27 2.53
CA LYS A 90 13.60 -14.70 3.84
C LYS A 90 14.81 -15.63 3.73
N ASN A 91 14.70 -16.68 2.90
CA ASN A 91 15.73 -17.70 2.77
C ASN A 91 17.00 -17.19 2.04
N ASN A 92 16.90 -16.06 1.33
CA ASN A 92 18.02 -15.42 0.64
C ASN A 92 18.60 -14.20 1.39
N GLY A 93 18.30 -14.07 2.69
CA GLY A 93 19.05 -13.18 3.59
C GLY A 93 18.33 -11.91 4.02
N ALA A 94 17.05 -11.72 3.69
CA ALA A 94 16.26 -10.65 4.30
C ALA A 94 15.81 -11.08 5.71
N PRO A 95 16.01 -10.24 6.75
CA PRO A 95 15.47 -10.49 8.08
C PRO A 95 13.94 -10.57 8.03
N ALA A 96 13.36 -11.63 8.59
CA ALA A 96 11.92 -11.90 8.48
C ALA A 96 11.08 -10.78 9.13
N GLU A 97 11.56 -10.22 10.23
CA GLU A 97 10.96 -9.10 10.97
C GLU A 97 10.94 -7.77 10.18
N LYS A 98 11.69 -7.68 9.08
CA LYS A 98 11.66 -6.51 8.18
C LYS A 98 10.81 -6.73 6.93
N LEU A 99 10.40 -7.96 6.64
CA LEU A 99 9.60 -8.29 5.47
C LEU A 99 8.11 -8.05 5.78
N LEU A 100 7.50 -7.12 5.05
CA LEU A 100 6.08 -6.84 5.11
C LEU A 100 5.36 -7.49 3.92
N VAL A 101 4.35 -8.30 4.20
CA VAL A 101 3.55 -9.01 3.19
C VAL A 101 2.57 -8.03 2.56
N GLY A 102 2.50 -8.00 1.23
CA GLY A 102 1.56 -7.16 0.47
C GLY A 102 0.16 -7.76 0.42
N PHE A 103 -0.85 -6.95 0.70
CA PHE A 103 -2.27 -7.28 0.64
C PHE A 103 -2.96 -6.35 -0.37
N PRO A 104 -3.49 -6.87 -1.48
CA PRO A 104 -4.25 -6.08 -2.44
C PRO A 104 -5.69 -5.87 -1.96
N THR A 105 -6.20 -4.64 -2.03
CA THR A 105 -7.65 -4.34 -1.87
C THR A 105 -8.30 -4.15 -3.24
N TYR A 106 -7.82 -4.90 -4.22
CA TYR A 106 -8.27 -4.92 -5.60
C TYR A 106 -8.16 -6.35 -6.13
N GLY A 107 -8.67 -6.59 -7.33
CA GLY A 107 -8.52 -7.86 -8.04
C GLY A 107 -8.21 -7.64 -9.51
N ASN A 108 -7.55 -8.62 -10.11
CA ASN A 108 -7.24 -8.61 -11.54
C ASN A 108 -8.37 -9.29 -12.31
N THR A 109 -8.79 -8.67 -13.42
CA THR A 109 -9.97 -9.06 -14.17
C THR A 109 -9.67 -9.52 -15.58
N PHE A 110 -10.53 -10.39 -16.08
CA PHE A 110 -10.36 -11.12 -17.32
C PHE A 110 -11.68 -11.22 -18.07
N THR A 111 -11.60 -11.23 -19.40
CA THR A 111 -12.70 -11.63 -20.27
C THR A 111 -12.48 -13.06 -20.74
N LEU A 112 -13.35 -13.99 -20.33
CA LEU A 112 -13.34 -15.39 -20.73
C LEU A 112 -13.66 -15.55 -22.22
N THR A 113 -12.97 -16.46 -22.89
CA THR A 113 -13.31 -16.85 -24.27
C THR A 113 -14.62 -17.65 -24.31
N ASN A 114 -14.86 -18.47 -23.30
CA ASN A 114 -16.07 -19.27 -23.13
C ASN A 114 -16.63 -19.08 -21.71
N PRO A 115 -17.78 -18.43 -21.52
CA PRO A 115 -18.42 -18.26 -20.21
C PRO A 115 -18.66 -19.56 -19.43
N ALA A 116 -18.79 -20.70 -20.11
CA ALA A 116 -18.98 -22.00 -19.47
C ALA A 116 -17.67 -22.59 -18.90
N ASP A 117 -16.51 -22.03 -19.27
CA ASP A 117 -15.21 -22.36 -18.70
C ASP A 117 -14.73 -21.17 -17.87
N HIS A 118 -14.98 -21.23 -16.57
CA HIS A 118 -14.79 -20.11 -15.63
C HIS A 118 -13.93 -20.51 -14.42
N GLY A 119 -13.22 -21.64 -14.51
CA GLY A 119 -12.28 -22.09 -13.47
C GLY A 119 -10.96 -21.32 -13.51
N ILE A 120 -10.03 -21.70 -12.63
CA ILE A 120 -8.62 -21.29 -12.72
C ILE A 120 -8.01 -21.93 -13.97
N GLY A 121 -7.24 -21.15 -14.72
CA GLY A 121 -6.62 -21.60 -15.97
C GLY A 121 -7.54 -21.53 -17.20
N ALA A 122 -8.75 -20.98 -17.06
CA ALA A 122 -9.69 -20.83 -18.17
C ALA A 122 -9.14 -19.86 -19.24
N PRO A 123 -9.25 -20.16 -20.54
CA PRO A 123 -8.73 -19.30 -21.60
C PRO A 123 -9.40 -17.93 -21.68
N ILE A 124 -8.62 -16.87 -21.81
CA ILE A 124 -9.11 -15.48 -21.87
C ILE A 124 -8.96 -14.89 -23.28
N SER A 125 -9.79 -13.90 -23.60
CA SER A 125 -9.64 -13.05 -24.78
C SER A 125 -8.96 -11.70 -24.46
N GLY A 126 -8.67 -11.44 -23.18
CA GLY A 126 -7.99 -10.22 -22.72
C GLY A 126 -8.47 -9.77 -21.34
N ALA A 127 -8.18 -8.51 -21.03
CA ALA A 127 -8.58 -7.87 -19.78
C ALA A 127 -10.10 -7.87 -19.57
N GLY A 128 -10.53 -7.90 -18.31
CA GLY A 128 -11.91 -7.64 -17.95
C GLY A 128 -12.28 -6.18 -18.22
N THR A 129 -13.58 -5.91 -18.33
CA THR A 129 -14.08 -4.56 -18.59
C THR A 129 -13.73 -3.62 -17.44
N ALA A 130 -13.35 -2.38 -17.79
CA ALA A 130 -13.00 -1.38 -16.80
C ALA A 130 -14.12 -1.12 -15.78
N GLY A 131 -13.74 -0.99 -14.51
CA GLY A 131 -14.64 -0.59 -13.44
C GLY A 131 -15.22 0.80 -13.64
N LYS A 132 -16.36 1.06 -13.01
CA LYS A 132 -17.05 2.37 -13.08
C LYS A 132 -16.20 3.49 -12.46
N TYR A 133 -15.43 3.19 -11.43
CA TYR A 133 -14.67 4.15 -10.64
C TYR A 133 -13.18 4.08 -10.94
N THR A 134 -12.60 2.87 -10.97
CA THR A 134 -11.18 2.67 -11.34
C THR A 134 -10.91 3.06 -12.79
N GLN A 135 -11.87 2.81 -13.69
CA GLN A 135 -11.79 3.12 -15.13
C GLN A 135 -10.57 2.49 -15.83
N GLU A 136 -10.06 1.40 -15.28
CA GLU A 136 -8.94 0.64 -15.81
C GLU A 136 -9.39 -0.78 -16.18
N ALA A 137 -9.17 -1.17 -17.44
CA ALA A 137 -9.47 -2.53 -17.88
C ALA A 137 -8.45 -3.50 -17.29
N GLY A 138 -8.91 -4.61 -16.72
CA GLY A 138 -8.05 -5.60 -16.09
C GLY A 138 -7.93 -5.45 -14.57
N GLU A 139 -8.57 -4.45 -13.96
CA GLU A 139 -8.55 -4.23 -12.51
C GLU A 139 -9.95 -3.85 -12.00
N LEU A 140 -10.28 -4.27 -10.78
CA LEU A 140 -11.41 -3.74 -10.01
C LEU A 140 -11.00 -3.51 -8.56
N ALA A 141 -11.39 -2.37 -8.00
CA ALA A 141 -11.27 -2.13 -6.56
C ALA A 141 -12.20 -3.08 -5.78
N TYR A 142 -11.89 -3.39 -4.51
CA TYR A 142 -12.72 -4.29 -3.69
C TYR A 142 -14.19 -3.85 -3.62
N PHE A 143 -14.44 -2.55 -3.48
CA PHE A 143 -15.79 -2.01 -3.47
C PHE A 143 -16.54 -2.17 -4.81
N GLU A 144 -15.83 -2.22 -5.94
CA GLU A 144 -16.41 -2.53 -7.25
C GLU A 144 -16.74 -4.01 -7.38
N ILE A 145 -15.86 -4.88 -6.85
CA ILE A 145 -16.11 -6.32 -6.79
C ILE A 145 -17.35 -6.61 -5.94
N CYS A 146 -17.55 -5.90 -4.83
CA CYS A 146 -18.80 -6.00 -4.05
C CYS A 146 -20.04 -5.62 -4.87
N THR A 147 -19.93 -4.65 -5.78
CA THR A 147 -21.02 -4.31 -6.71
C THR A 147 -21.23 -5.41 -7.74
N PHE A 148 -20.16 -5.96 -8.31
CA PHE A 148 -20.19 -7.09 -9.24
C PHE A 148 -20.91 -8.31 -8.64
N LEU A 149 -20.64 -8.63 -7.37
CA LEU A 149 -21.33 -9.68 -6.60
C LEU A 149 -22.82 -9.36 -6.40
N LYS A 150 -23.15 -8.12 -6.03
CA LYS A 150 -24.55 -7.67 -5.86
C LYS A 150 -25.34 -7.74 -7.17
N ASP A 151 -24.67 -7.54 -8.31
CA ASP A 151 -25.25 -7.61 -9.65
C ASP A 151 -25.35 -9.05 -10.20
N GLY A 152 -25.15 -10.06 -9.35
CA GLY A 152 -25.42 -11.46 -9.67
C GLY A 152 -24.20 -12.29 -10.07
N ALA A 153 -22.98 -11.77 -9.87
CA ALA A 153 -21.78 -12.59 -10.04
C ALA A 153 -21.75 -13.76 -9.03
N THR A 154 -21.21 -14.90 -9.47
CA THR A 154 -21.00 -16.07 -8.62
C THR A 154 -19.59 -16.03 -8.05
N GLU A 155 -19.47 -15.95 -6.72
CA GLU A 155 -18.20 -16.13 -6.00
C GLU A 155 -17.89 -17.63 -5.83
N VAL A 156 -16.64 -18.01 -6.05
CA VAL A 156 -16.11 -19.35 -5.82
C VAL A 156 -14.87 -19.24 -4.95
N TRP A 157 -14.78 -20.10 -3.93
CA TRP A 157 -13.59 -20.20 -3.10
C TRP A 157 -12.60 -21.19 -3.70
N ASN A 158 -11.41 -20.74 -4.09
CA ASN A 158 -10.32 -21.64 -4.45
C ASN A 158 -9.65 -22.20 -3.18
N THR A 159 -9.92 -23.46 -2.86
CA THR A 159 -9.35 -24.13 -1.69
C THR A 159 -7.85 -24.41 -1.79
N GLN A 160 -7.28 -24.48 -2.99
CA GLN A 160 -5.83 -24.74 -3.15
C GLN A 160 -5.02 -23.47 -2.89
N GLN A 161 -5.56 -22.31 -3.26
CA GLN A 161 -4.87 -21.02 -3.19
C GLN A 161 -5.31 -20.13 -2.02
N ASP A 162 -6.34 -20.55 -1.27
CA ASP A 162 -6.93 -19.84 -0.12
C ASP A 162 -7.41 -18.41 -0.42
N VAL A 163 -7.98 -18.22 -1.61
CA VAL A 163 -8.52 -16.95 -2.10
C VAL A 163 -9.82 -17.17 -2.88
N PRO A 164 -10.70 -16.16 -2.97
CA PRO A 164 -11.87 -16.19 -3.84
C PRO A 164 -11.57 -15.70 -5.26
N TYR A 165 -12.36 -16.19 -6.21
CA TYR A 165 -12.62 -15.49 -7.47
C TYR A 165 -14.12 -15.35 -7.69
N ALA A 166 -14.53 -14.48 -8.60
CA ALA A 166 -15.92 -14.33 -8.99
C ALA A 166 -16.08 -14.19 -10.50
N TYR A 167 -17.23 -14.62 -11.04
CA TYR A 167 -17.53 -14.50 -12.46
C TYR A 167 -19.01 -14.16 -12.72
N ASN A 168 -19.26 -13.47 -13.84
CA ASN A 168 -20.59 -13.16 -14.34
C ASN A 168 -20.56 -13.06 -15.87
N GLY A 169 -21.28 -13.94 -16.55
CA GLY A 169 -21.17 -14.09 -18.00
C GLY A 169 -19.72 -14.41 -18.40
N ASN A 170 -19.12 -13.58 -19.25
CA ASN A 170 -17.71 -13.72 -19.65
C ASN A 170 -16.74 -12.91 -18.79
N GLN A 171 -17.17 -12.24 -17.72
CA GLN A 171 -16.28 -11.47 -16.85
C GLN A 171 -15.85 -12.32 -15.66
N TRP A 172 -14.57 -12.25 -15.33
CA TRP A 172 -13.94 -13.02 -14.24
C TRP A 172 -12.99 -12.12 -13.45
N VAL A 173 -12.96 -12.24 -12.13
CA VAL A 173 -12.07 -11.49 -11.24
C VAL A 173 -11.48 -12.39 -10.17
N GLY A 174 -10.16 -12.38 -10.03
CA GLY A 174 -9.42 -13.02 -8.95
C GLY A 174 -8.98 -11.98 -7.94
N TYR A 175 -9.35 -12.13 -6.67
CA TYR A 175 -9.27 -11.05 -5.68
C TYR A 175 -9.09 -11.57 -4.26
N ASP A 176 -9.03 -10.66 -3.31
CA ASP A 176 -9.04 -10.97 -1.90
C ASP A 176 -10.32 -10.46 -1.22
N ASN A 177 -10.83 -11.23 -0.25
CA ASN A 177 -11.94 -10.82 0.60
C ASN A 177 -11.57 -10.90 2.09
N VAL A 178 -12.51 -10.54 2.96
CA VAL A 178 -12.34 -10.59 4.42
C VAL A 178 -11.79 -11.94 4.92
N LYS A 179 -12.22 -13.06 4.29
CA LYS A 179 -11.76 -14.40 4.66
C LYS A 179 -10.32 -14.65 4.24
N SER A 180 -9.93 -14.34 3.00
CA SER A 180 -8.55 -14.54 2.54
C SER A 180 -7.57 -13.60 3.25
N PHE A 181 -7.95 -12.35 3.52
CA PHE A 181 -7.19 -11.44 4.38
C PHE A 181 -6.91 -12.05 5.76
N GLY A 182 -7.94 -12.64 6.38
CA GLY A 182 -7.81 -13.31 7.67
C GLY A 182 -6.85 -14.50 7.62
N ILE A 183 -6.96 -15.35 6.60
CA ILE A 183 -6.09 -16.51 6.42
C ILE A 183 -4.64 -16.07 6.21
N LYS A 184 -4.40 -15.11 5.30
CA LYS A 184 -3.07 -14.58 5.02
C LYS A 184 -2.45 -13.88 6.24
N ALA A 185 -3.23 -13.16 7.03
CA ALA A 185 -2.75 -12.55 8.28
C ALA A 185 -2.28 -13.61 9.28
N GLN A 186 -3.05 -14.69 9.46
CA GLN A 186 -2.66 -15.81 10.32
C GLN A 186 -1.41 -16.52 9.80
N TRP A 187 -1.33 -16.75 8.49
CA TRP A 187 -0.15 -17.31 7.85
C TRP A 187 1.08 -16.41 8.06
N LEU A 188 0.95 -15.10 7.89
CA LEU A 188 2.01 -14.13 8.13
C LEU A 188 2.57 -14.23 9.55
N MET A 189 1.68 -14.28 10.55
CA MET A 189 2.07 -14.33 11.96
C MET A 189 2.77 -15.65 12.27
N LYS A 190 2.22 -16.77 11.76
CA LYS A 190 2.82 -18.10 11.92
C LYS A 190 4.22 -18.20 11.33
N ASN A 191 4.52 -17.43 10.28
CA ASN A 191 5.82 -17.41 9.62
C ASN A 191 6.80 -16.36 10.17
N ASN A 192 6.39 -15.59 11.19
CA ASN A 192 7.17 -14.53 11.83
C ASN A 192 7.62 -13.43 10.86
N PHE A 193 6.76 -13.04 9.91
CA PHE A 193 7.00 -11.86 9.08
C PHE A 193 6.68 -10.57 9.87
N GLY A 194 7.31 -9.45 9.47
CA GLY A 194 7.29 -8.19 10.21
C GLY A 194 5.94 -7.47 10.26
N GLY A 195 5.02 -7.78 9.36
CA GLY A 195 3.70 -7.14 9.30
C GLY A 195 3.12 -7.10 7.89
N ALA A 196 2.01 -6.39 7.73
CA ALA A 196 1.30 -6.27 6.47
C ALA A 196 1.49 -4.87 5.85
N MET A 197 1.56 -4.82 4.53
CA MET A 197 1.46 -3.62 3.70
C MET A 197 0.21 -3.75 2.84
N VAL A 198 -0.57 -2.69 2.71
CA VAL A 198 -1.82 -2.70 1.93
C VAL A 198 -1.70 -1.80 0.71
N TRP A 199 -2.09 -2.32 -0.44
CA TRP A 199 -2.30 -1.55 -1.67
C TRP A 199 -3.78 -1.69 -2.08
N THR A 200 -4.65 -0.71 -1.87
CA THR A 200 -4.45 0.64 -1.29
C THR A 200 -5.51 0.92 -0.21
N ILE A 201 -5.41 2.07 0.44
CA ILE A 201 -6.43 2.50 1.41
C ILE A 201 -7.76 2.87 0.72
N ASP A 202 -7.70 3.39 -0.50
CA ASP A 202 -8.82 3.94 -1.26
C ASP A 202 -9.58 2.90 -2.09
N MET A 203 -9.04 1.70 -2.29
CA MET A 203 -9.71 0.61 -3.00
C MET A 203 -10.44 -0.38 -2.08
N ASP A 204 -10.24 -0.30 -0.76
CA ASP A 204 -11.13 -0.95 0.22
C ASP A 204 -12.51 -0.24 0.24
N ASP A 205 -13.54 -0.81 0.90
CA ASP A 205 -14.81 -0.11 1.12
C ASP A 205 -14.68 0.92 2.24
N PHE A 206 -13.90 1.97 1.99
CA PHE A 206 -13.49 2.98 2.97
C PHE A 206 -14.68 3.77 3.56
N LEU A 207 -15.77 3.93 2.80
CA LEU A 207 -17.02 4.53 3.29
C LEU A 207 -17.99 3.51 3.90
N GLY A 208 -17.82 2.22 3.63
CA GLY A 208 -18.69 1.15 4.07
C GLY A 208 -20.04 1.12 3.36
N THR A 209 -20.10 1.60 2.12
CA THR A 209 -21.35 1.79 1.35
C THR A 209 -21.55 0.75 0.26
N PHE A 210 -20.53 -0.06 -0.06
CA PHE A 210 -20.56 -0.98 -1.19
C PHE A 210 -20.67 -2.45 -0.81
N CYS A 211 -20.07 -2.87 0.31
CA CYS A 211 -19.94 -4.28 0.66
C CYS A 211 -20.89 -4.72 1.78
N ASN A 212 -21.54 -3.78 2.49
CA ASN A 212 -22.31 -4.04 3.72
C ASN A 212 -21.47 -4.72 4.83
N GLN A 213 -20.17 -4.40 4.89
CA GLN A 213 -19.21 -4.98 5.85
C GLN A 213 -18.62 -3.93 6.81
N GLY A 214 -19.16 -2.70 6.82
CA GLY A 214 -18.60 -1.57 7.56
C GLY A 214 -17.50 -0.85 6.79
N LYS A 215 -16.89 0.18 7.41
CA LYS A 215 -15.79 0.94 6.81
C LYS A 215 -14.50 0.13 6.85
N TYR A 216 -13.70 0.20 5.80
CA TYR A 216 -12.40 -0.48 5.70
C TYR A 216 -12.46 -1.97 6.08
N PRO A 217 -13.39 -2.76 5.49
CA PRO A 217 -13.61 -4.13 5.91
C PRO A 217 -12.37 -5.02 5.76
N LEU A 218 -11.55 -4.80 4.73
CA LEU A 218 -10.33 -5.59 4.54
C LEU A 218 -9.21 -5.13 5.48
N ILE A 219 -8.94 -3.84 5.55
CA ILE A 219 -7.85 -3.30 6.39
C ILE A 219 -8.12 -3.56 7.88
N ASN A 220 -9.38 -3.51 8.32
CA ASN A 220 -9.75 -3.80 9.71
C ASN A 220 -9.51 -5.26 10.10
N VAL A 221 -9.50 -6.21 9.15
CA VAL A 221 -9.08 -7.59 9.42
C VAL A 221 -7.62 -7.62 9.85
N LEU A 222 -6.75 -6.87 9.17
CA LEU A 222 -5.33 -6.80 9.51
C LEU A 222 -5.11 -6.11 10.85
N HIS A 223 -5.81 -5.00 11.09
CA HIS A 223 -5.75 -4.28 12.37
C HIS A 223 -6.09 -5.18 13.56
N SER A 224 -7.18 -5.94 13.43
CA SER A 224 -7.64 -6.89 14.44
C SER A 224 -6.69 -8.07 14.60
N ALA A 225 -6.24 -8.67 13.49
CA ALA A 225 -5.38 -9.85 13.53
C ALA A 225 -4.00 -9.56 14.12
N LEU A 226 -3.43 -8.39 13.81
CA LEU A 226 -2.11 -7.97 14.28
C LEU A 226 -2.12 -7.31 15.67
N ASN A 227 -3.27 -7.29 16.35
CA ASN A 227 -3.47 -6.68 17.67
C ASN A 227 -2.98 -5.22 17.76
N LEU A 228 -3.13 -4.44 16.68
CA LEU A 228 -2.69 -3.05 16.65
C LEU A 228 -3.50 -2.15 17.60
N ASP A 229 -4.71 -2.57 17.96
CA ASP A 229 -5.58 -1.84 18.90
C ASP A 229 -5.08 -1.87 20.34
N GLN A 230 -4.21 -2.84 20.69
CA GLN A 230 -3.67 -3.00 22.05
C GLN A 230 -2.25 -2.44 22.21
N GLN A 231 -1.55 -2.18 21.12
CA GLN A 231 -0.26 -1.49 21.17
C GLN A 231 -0.47 0.01 20.98
N ALA A 232 -0.39 0.77 22.07
CA ALA A 232 -0.07 2.18 21.94
C ALA A 232 1.23 2.25 21.11
N CYS A 233 1.17 2.85 19.91
CA CYS A 233 2.36 3.13 19.10
C CYS A 233 3.25 4.11 19.87
N LYS A 234 3.98 3.62 20.86
CA LYS A 234 5.03 4.35 21.54
C LYS A 234 6.26 4.17 20.68
N PRO A 235 6.71 5.21 19.94
CA PRO A 235 8.00 5.14 19.29
C PRO A 235 9.04 4.75 20.35
N PRO A 236 9.95 3.79 20.06
CA PRO A 236 11.04 3.47 20.96
C PRO A 236 11.77 4.75 21.36
N ALA A 237 11.97 4.97 22.67
CA ALA A 237 12.66 6.17 23.18
C ALA A 237 14.10 6.29 22.65
N THR A 238 14.67 5.18 22.20
CA THR A 238 15.95 5.08 21.51
C THR A 238 15.74 4.41 20.16
N PRO A 239 16.38 4.90 19.08
CA PRO A 239 16.42 4.18 17.80
C PRO A 239 16.84 2.73 18.05
N LEU A 240 16.19 1.77 17.38
CA LEU A 240 16.57 0.36 17.49
C LEU A 240 18.08 0.24 17.21
N PRO A 241 18.84 -0.47 18.07
CA PRO A 241 20.27 -0.60 17.89
C PRO A 241 20.55 -1.28 16.54
N PRO A 242 21.67 -0.94 15.87
CA PRO A 242 22.14 -1.72 14.73
C PRO A 242 22.24 -3.20 15.10
N ILE A 243 21.79 -4.09 14.21
CA ILE A 243 21.85 -5.53 14.42
C ILE A 243 23.32 -5.93 14.69
N PRO A 244 23.63 -6.62 15.80
CA PRO A 244 25.00 -7.06 16.09
C PRO A 244 25.51 -8.00 14.99
N GLY A 245 26.63 -7.63 14.34
CA GLY A 245 27.25 -8.45 13.28
C GLY A 245 27.75 -7.68 12.05
N LEU A 246 27.51 -6.37 11.97
CA LEU A 246 27.98 -5.54 10.86
C LEU A 246 29.30 -4.85 11.20
N THR A 247 30.41 -5.42 10.75
CA THR A 247 31.66 -4.67 10.59
C THR A 247 31.50 -3.71 9.41
N SER A 248 31.51 -2.40 9.70
CA SER A 248 31.57 -1.33 8.71
C SER A 248 32.89 -1.40 7.95
N THR A 249 32.92 -2.04 6.78
CA THR A 249 33.97 -1.80 5.79
C THR A 249 33.60 -0.56 4.98
N THR A 250 34.05 0.60 5.45
CA THR A 250 34.05 1.85 4.68
C THR A 250 34.91 1.64 3.42
N PRO A 251 34.37 1.78 2.19
CA PRO A 251 35.20 1.89 1.01
C PRO A 251 35.87 3.27 1.02
N SER A 252 37.20 3.25 0.96
CA SER A 252 38.03 4.44 0.83
C SER A 252 37.66 5.22 -0.44
N ALA A 253 37.43 6.52 -0.29
CA ALA A 253 37.17 7.43 -1.38
C ALA A 253 38.39 7.47 -2.32
N SER A 254 38.17 7.17 -3.61
CA SER A 254 39.07 7.58 -4.68
C SER A 254 38.32 8.54 -5.59
N GLY A 255 38.92 9.71 -5.78
CA GLY A 255 38.34 10.84 -6.49
C GLY A 255 38.24 10.62 -7.99
N GLY A 256 37.19 11.19 -8.57
CA GLY A 256 37.03 11.36 -10.00
C GLY A 256 36.23 12.62 -10.25
N SER A 257 36.92 13.71 -10.55
CA SER A 257 36.35 14.95 -11.05
C SER A 257 35.88 14.76 -12.50
N SER A 258 34.65 15.15 -12.80
CA SER A 258 34.32 15.69 -14.11
C SER A 258 33.13 16.65 -14.03
N SER A 259 33.34 17.78 -14.65
CA SER A 259 32.50 18.97 -14.76
C SER A 259 31.54 18.88 -15.95
N GLY A 260 30.36 19.48 -15.82
CA GLY A 260 29.67 20.11 -16.96
C GLY A 260 28.15 20.08 -16.92
N GLY A 261 27.54 21.27 -16.91
CA GLY A 261 26.28 21.53 -17.64
C GLY A 261 25.05 21.92 -16.82
N SER A 262 24.89 23.21 -16.56
CA SER A 262 23.66 23.85 -16.08
C SER A 262 22.55 23.87 -17.16
N SER A 263 21.28 23.72 -16.79
CA SER A 263 20.25 24.78 -16.84
C SER A 263 18.79 24.26 -16.70
N SER A 264 18.12 24.83 -15.70
CA SER A 264 16.71 25.26 -15.58
C SER A 264 15.56 24.56 -16.35
N GLY A 265 14.53 24.21 -15.58
CA GLY A 265 13.16 24.03 -16.06
C GLY A 265 12.22 23.60 -14.93
N GLY A 266 11.79 24.54 -14.09
CA GLY A 266 10.74 24.30 -13.10
C GLY A 266 9.35 24.48 -13.69
N SER A 267 8.40 23.63 -13.30
CA SER A 267 6.99 23.98 -13.12
C SER A 267 6.24 22.86 -12.41
N SER A 268 5.25 23.31 -11.65
CA SER A 268 4.51 22.67 -10.57
C SER A 268 3.17 22.07 -11.00
N SER A 269 2.59 21.33 -10.06
CA SER A 269 1.16 21.21 -9.71
C SER A 269 0.28 20.12 -10.36
N GLY A 270 -0.54 19.52 -9.50
CA GLY A 270 -1.62 18.59 -9.84
C GLY A 270 -2.15 17.85 -8.61
N GLY A 271 -2.55 18.59 -7.57
CA GLY A 271 -3.14 18.06 -6.34
C GLY A 271 -4.62 17.73 -6.50
N SER A 272 -5.01 16.58 -5.94
CA SER A 272 -6.37 16.07 -5.88
C SER A 272 -7.22 16.81 -4.85
N SER A 273 -8.48 17.03 -5.19
CA SER A 273 -9.50 17.65 -4.36
C SER A 273 -10.53 16.63 -3.86
N SER A 274 -10.75 16.58 -2.55
CA SER A 274 -11.99 16.19 -1.88
C SER A 274 -11.87 16.64 -0.41
N GLY A 275 -12.71 17.53 0.14
CA GLY A 275 -14.15 17.35 0.34
C GLY A 275 -14.35 16.21 1.35
N GLY A 276 -14.32 16.40 2.66
CA GLY A 276 -15.08 17.36 3.47
C GLY A 276 -16.05 16.55 4.34
N SER A 277 -15.72 16.32 5.61
CA SER A 277 -16.64 15.74 6.61
C SER A 277 -16.89 16.74 7.73
N SER A 278 -18.16 17.10 7.83
CA SER A 278 -18.75 18.09 8.72
C SER A 278 -18.59 17.73 10.20
N SER A 279 -17.88 18.58 10.93
CA SER A 279 -17.95 18.66 12.40
C SER A 279 -18.00 20.14 12.83
N GLY A 280 -19.19 20.57 13.28
CA GLY A 280 -19.45 21.78 14.06
C GLY A 280 -18.80 23.10 13.59
N THR A 281 -19.40 23.77 12.61
CA THR A 281 -19.03 25.12 12.13
C THR A 281 -19.66 26.26 12.95
N SER A 282 -19.96 26.03 14.23
CA SER A 282 -20.43 27.11 15.13
C SER A 282 -19.26 28.03 15.46
N GLY A 283 -19.16 29.17 14.76
CA GLY A 283 -18.21 30.25 15.03
C GLY A 283 -17.22 30.60 13.90
N MET A 284 -17.35 30.03 12.70
CA MET A 284 -16.30 30.14 11.66
C MET A 284 -16.72 31.00 10.46
N ASN A 285 -15.82 31.87 10.02
CA ASN A 285 -16.02 32.79 8.89
C ASN A 285 -15.75 32.07 7.55
N SER A 286 -16.80 31.74 6.81
CA SER A 286 -16.73 31.12 5.47
C SER A 286 -16.10 32.03 4.39
N SER A 287 -15.89 33.31 4.70
CA SER A 287 -15.29 34.31 3.80
C SER A 287 -13.86 34.67 4.22
N TYR A 288 -13.23 33.91 5.12
CA TYR A 288 -11.90 34.23 5.67
C TYR A 288 -10.82 34.38 4.58
N CYS A 289 -10.92 33.62 3.49
CA CYS A 289 -9.91 33.57 2.43
C CYS A 289 -10.13 34.59 1.31
N VAL A 290 -11.19 35.40 1.36
CA VAL A 290 -11.42 36.46 0.36
C VAL A 290 -10.29 37.48 0.44
N GLY A 291 -9.52 37.61 -0.64
CA GLY A 291 -8.36 38.52 -0.73
C GLY A 291 -7.08 38.01 -0.06
N LYS A 292 -7.04 36.76 0.42
CA LYS A 292 -5.81 36.12 0.92
C LYS A 292 -5.11 35.31 -0.17
N SER A 293 -3.80 35.19 -0.03
CA SER A 293 -3.00 34.26 -0.83
C SER A 293 -3.41 32.82 -0.55
N ASN A 294 -3.10 31.92 -1.49
CA ASN A 294 -3.24 30.49 -1.25
C ASN A 294 -2.30 30.05 -0.10
N GLY A 295 -2.78 29.17 0.78
CA GLY A 295 -1.99 28.65 1.89
C GLY A 295 -2.80 28.30 3.13
N MET A 296 -2.10 27.81 4.15
CA MET A 296 -2.69 27.45 5.44
C MET A 296 -2.54 28.59 6.46
N TYR A 297 -3.60 28.88 7.20
CA TYR A 297 -3.66 29.99 8.16
C TYR A 297 -4.17 29.52 9.52
N PRO A 298 -3.62 30.04 10.63
CA PRO A 298 -4.01 29.60 11.97
C PRO A 298 -5.46 29.99 12.28
N TYR A 299 -6.18 29.12 12.98
CA TYR A 299 -7.45 29.47 13.59
C TYR A 299 -7.26 29.83 15.06
N SER A 300 -7.38 31.12 15.37
CA SER A 300 -7.06 31.68 16.68
C SER A 300 -7.90 31.13 17.84
N ALA A 301 -9.12 30.67 17.59
CA ALA A 301 -9.99 30.15 18.64
C ALA A 301 -9.78 28.66 18.96
N ASN A 302 -9.03 27.91 18.12
CA ASN A 302 -8.65 26.54 18.42
C ASN A 302 -7.33 26.18 17.73
N PRO A 303 -6.23 25.99 18.50
CA PRO A 303 -4.91 25.73 17.94
C PRO A 303 -4.81 24.38 17.22
N ASN A 304 -5.73 23.43 17.43
CA ASN A 304 -5.78 22.18 16.66
C ASN A 304 -6.39 22.37 15.26
N LYS A 305 -6.90 23.56 14.91
CA LYS A 305 -7.59 23.79 13.64
C LYS A 305 -6.94 24.90 12.83
N PHE A 306 -7.15 24.87 11.52
CA PHE A 306 -6.60 25.86 10.59
C PHE A 306 -7.50 26.05 9.38
N TYR A 307 -7.35 27.22 8.73
CA TYR A 307 -7.95 27.50 7.44
C TYR A 307 -7.00 27.09 6.33
N GLU A 308 -7.54 26.54 5.26
CA GLU A 308 -6.84 26.30 4.01
C GLU A 308 -7.51 27.20 2.95
N CYS A 309 -6.73 28.15 2.44
CA CYS A 309 -7.17 29.07 1.40
C CYS A 309 -6.70 28.57 0.05
N ASP A 310 -7.64 28.39 -0.88
CA ASP A 310 -7.33 28.10 -2.28
C ASP A 310 -8.26 28.89 -3.20
N ALA A 311 -7.68 29.71 -4.07
CA ALA A 311 -8.37 30.57 -5.02
C ALA A 311 -9.48 31.44 -4.38
N GLY A 312 -9.22 31.95 -3.16
CA GLY A 312 -10.16 32.76 -2.39
C GLY A 312 -11.28 31.98 -1.70
N LYS A 313 -11.33 30.65 -1.84
CA LYS A 313 -12.26 29.76 -1.13
C LYS A 313 -11.68 29.35 0.22
N THR A 314 -12.54 29.31 1.23
CA THR A 314 -12.17 28.88 2.59
C THR A 314 -12.51 27.42 2.80
N TYR A 315 -11.47 26.61 2.98
CA TYR A 315 -11.54 25.24 3.47
C TYR A 315 -11.12 25.22 4.93
N PHE A 316 -11.66 24.28 5.68
CA PHE A 316 -11.41 24.19 7.11
C PHE A 316 -10.98 22.78 7.48
N GLN A 317 -9.84 22.69 8.16
CA GLN A 317 -9.16 21.44 8.47
C GLN A 317 -8.85 21.36 9.95
N SER A 318 -8.67 20.15 10.46
CA SER A 318 -8.21 19.88 11.81
C SER A 318 -6.94 19.05 11.76
N CYS A 319 -5.99 19.38 12.63
CA CYS A 319 -4.83 18.56 12.87
C CYS A 319 -5.25 17.22 13.51
N ALA A 320 -4.42 16.20 13.33
CA ALA A 320 -4.62 14.92 14.03
C ALA A 320 -4.71 15.13 15.56
N SER A 321 -5.40 14.22 16.24
CA SER A 321 -5.59 14.29 17.69
C SER A 321 -4.26 14.45 18.42
N GLY A 322 -4.16 15.46 19.29
CA GLY A 322 -2.95 15.78 20.05
C GLY A 322 -1.96 16.75 19.37
N LEU A 323 -2.21 17.15 18.12
CA LEU A 323 -1.38 18.11 17.39
C LEU A 323 -2.02 19.52 17.35
N VAL A 324 -1.18 20.54 17.19
CA VAL A 324 -1.55 21.94 16.98
C VAL A 324 -0.98 22.45 15.66
N PHE A 325 -1.66 23.40 15.03
CA PHE A 325 -1.19 24.04 13.82
C PHE A 325 -0.06 25.01 14.14
N ASP A 326 1.11 24.77 13.56
CA ASP A 326 2.33 25.56 13.72
C ASP A 326 2.56 26.41 12.46
N THR A 327 2.45 27.73 12.63
CA THR A 327 2.62 28.70 11.55
C THR A 327 4.04 28.77 11.00
N SER A 328 5.06 28.33 11.76
CA SER A 328 6.45 28.37 11.32
C SER A 328 6.74 27.37 10.18
N CYS A 329 6.03 26.24 10.17
CA CYS A 329 6.12 25.21 9.14
C CYS A 329 4.87 25.12 8.26
N SER A 330 3.79 25.84 8.59
CA SER A 330 2.46 25.63 8.00
C SER A 330 2.00 24.17 8.07
N CYS A 331 2.19 23.55 9.24
CA CYS A 331 1.99 22.12 9.44
C CYS A 331 1.40 21.82 10.83
N CYS A 332 0.88 20.61 11.03
CA CYS A 332 0.44 20.14 12.34
C CYS A 332 1.63 19.55 13.12
N ASN A 333 1.93 20.11 14.28
CA ASN A 333 3.07 19.74 15.11
C ASN A 333 2.66 19.57 16.59
N TRP A 334 3.55 19.03 17.41
CA TRP A 334 3.36 18.98 18.86
C TRP A 334 3.50 20.38 19.46
N SER A 335 2.68 20.69 20.46
CA SER A 335 2.75 21.96 21.21
C SER A 335 3.99 22.05 22.08
#